data_AF-A0A350Y573-F1
#
_entry.id   AF-A0A350Y573-F1
#
_cell.length_a   1.000
_cell.length_b   1.000
_cell.length_c   1.000
_cell.angle_alpha   90.00
_cell.angle_beta   90.00
_cell.angle_gamma   90.00
#
_symmetry.space_group_name_H-M   'P 1'
#
loop_
_entity.id
_entity.type
_entity.pdbx_description
1 polymer ?
#
loop_
_entity_poly.entity_id
_entity_poly.type
_entity_poly.pdbx_seq_one_letter_code
_entity_poly.pdbx_strand_id
1 'polypeptide(L)'
;MNVISLPTTQSTETLDELEAQLELIFDYLESDNPNDRTVAEQLFEELLPRLEKKIDSYVATLNRKQNRADFRHTEAKRIHSLAVTDYRAVNWLKGKLLAFMERRVETLGEKSGRKLEGLYCQISLCTNGGKQPVWIDPDLSVDDFPPEYIIQVPTLNIEKLKEDALAHGEIRSSQGRLIAKVNKRSKHIRIS
;
A
#
# COMPACT_ATOMS: atom_id res chain seq x y z
N MET A 1 38.17 -2.66 -13.42
CA MET A 1 37.31 -1.48 -13.31
C MET A 1 37.23 -1.09 -11.84
N ASN A 2 37.98 -0.06 -11.44
CA ASN A 2 37.99 0.42 -10.05
C ASN A 2 36.72 1.22 -9.79
N VAL A 3 35.92 0.75 -8.82
CA VAL A 3 34.78 1.49 -8.30
C VAL A 3 35.34 2.55 -7.35
N ILE A 4 35.33 3.81 -7.78
CA ILE A 4 35.69 4.94 -6.93
C ILE A 4 34.56 5.08 -5.91
N SER A 5 34.78 4.55 -4.70
CA SER A 5 33.96 4.83 -3.53
C SER A 5 34.16 6.28 -3.12
N LEU A 6 33.17 7.12 -3.40
CA LEU A 6 33.14 8.50 -2.92
C LEU A 6 33.09 8.49 -1.38
N PRO A 7 33.98 9.23 -0.68
CA PRO A 7 33.89 9.38 0.76
C PRO A 7 32.63 10.17 1.06
N THR A 8 31.59 9.48 1.52
CA THR A 8 30.42 10.15 2.09
C THR A 8 30.84 10.59 3.47
N THR A 9 31.20 11.87 3.64
CA THR A 9 31.33 12.48 4.97
C THR A 9 29.93 12.47 5.59
N GLN A 10 29.57 11.34 6.20
CA GLN A 10 28.39 11.24 7.03
C GLN A 10 28.65 12.12 8.25
N SER A 11 28.02 13.30 8.30
CA SER A 11 27.76 13.94 9.59
C SER A 11 26.93 12.93 10.40
N THR A 12 27.56 12.37 11.43
CA THR A 12 26.98 11.41 12.38
C THR A 12 25.92 12.05 13.26
N GLU A 13 25.81 13.37 13.21
CA GLU A 13 25.05 14.19 14.14
C GLU A 13 23.57 14.22 13.77
N THR A 14 22.67 14.15 14.73
CA THR A 14 21.22 14.21 14.48
C THR A 14 20.70 15.65 14.31
N LEU A 15 19.48 15.83 13.78
CA LEU A 15 18.88 17.18 13.75
C LEU A 15 18.63 17.69 15.17
N ASP A 16 18.22 16.81 16.08
CA ASP A 16 18.03 17.12 17.50
C ASP A 16 19.35 17.58 18.16
N GLU A 17 20.48 16.97 17.80
CA GLU A 17 21.81 17.39 18.27
C GLU A 17 22.24 18.75 17.72
N LEU A 18 21.86 19.08 16.47
CA LEU A 18 22.11 20.40 15.88
C LEU A 18 21.16 21.47 16.45
N GLU A 19 19.92 21.10 16.79
CA GLU A 19 18.96 21.95 17.49
C GLU A 19 19.44 22.28 18.90
N ALA A 20 19.93 21.29 19.65
CA ALA A 20 20.52 21.52 20.96
C ALA A 20 21.78 22.42 20.90
N GLN A 21 22.60 22.29 19.85
CA GLN A 21 23.73 23.20 19.62
C GLN A 21 23.25 24.64 19.33
N LEU A 22 22.15 24.79 18.59
CA LEU A 22 21.56 26.09 18.30
C LEU A 22 21.02 26.78 19.57
N GLU A 23 20.31 26.04 20.43
CA GLU A 23 19.84 26.53 21.73
C GLU A 23 21.00 27.02 22.59
N LEU A 24 22.08 26.23 22.67
CA LEU A 24 23.27 26.59 23.43
C LEU A 24 23.95 27.86 22.90
N ILE A 25 23.99 28.05 21.57
CA ILE A 25 24.54 29.27 20.95
C ILE A 25 23.68 30.50 21.33
N PHE A 26 22.35 30.36 21.36
CA PHE A 26 21.49 31.45 21.80
C PHE A 26 21.76 31.85 23.26
N ASP A 27 21.95 30.88 24.16
CA ASP A 27 22.30 31.16 25.56
C ASP A 27 23.61 31.97 25.68
N TYR A 28 24.62 31.68 24.85
CA TYR A 28 25.88 32.43 24.83
C TYR A 28 25.76 33.81 24.17
N LEU A 29 24.89 33.98 23.16
CA LEU A 29 24.60 35.30 22.57
C LEU A 29 23.89 36.23 23.56
N GLU A 30 23.07 35.69 24.45
CA GLU A 30 22.37 36.44 25.49
C GLU A 30 23.25 36.76 26.72
N SER A 31 24.44 36.15 26.84
CA SER A 31 25.42 36.44 27.92
C SER A 31 25.84 37.91 27.94
N ASP A 32 26.06 38.49 29.12
CA ASP A 32 26.59 39.85 29.28
C ASP A 32 28.10 39.98 29.01
N ASN A 33 28.78 38.85 28.79
CA ASN A 33 30.22 38.80 28.50
C ASN A 33 30.47 38.96 26.98
N PRO A 34 31.18 40.01 26.54
CA PRO A 34 31.46 40.25 25.13
C PRO A 34 32.24 39.14 24.43
N ASN A 35 33.11 38.42 25.15
CA ASN A 35 33.87 37.30 24.57
C ASN A 35 32.98 36.10 24.26
N ASP A 36 31.98 35.83 25.10
CA ASP A 36 31.04 34.72 24.90
C ASP A 36 30.17 34.97 23.66
N ARG A 37 29.78 36.23 23.42
CA ARG A 37 29.03 36.63 22.22
C ARG A 37 29.83 36.41 20.94
N THR A 38 31.10 36.80 20.91
CA THR A 38 31.97 36.61 19.74
C THR A 38 32.21 35.13 19.43
N VAL A 39 32.37 34.29 20.46
CA VAL A 39 32.50 32.83 20.28
C VAL A 39 31.19 32.24 19.75
N ALA A 40 30.04 32.71 20.24
CA ALA A 40 28.72 32.25 19.79
C ALA A 40 28.45 32.62 18.32
N GLU A 41 28.80 33.82 17.88
CA GLU A 41 28.69 34.25 16.47
C GLU A 41 29.53 33.34 15.54
N GLN A 42 30.75 32.99 15.94
CA GLN A 42 31.61 32.10 15.15
C GLN A 42 31.04 30.68 15.07
N LEU A 43 30.53 30.14 16.19
CA LEU A 43 29.90 28.82 16.23
C LEU A 43 28.60 28.79 15.40
N PHE A 44 27.85 29.90 15.36
CA PHE A 44 26.63 30.01 14.57
C PHE A 44 26.90 29.92 13.07
N GLU A 45 27.92 30.64 12.59
CA GLU A 45 28.36 30.61 11.18
C GLU A 45 28.84 29.22 10.75
N GLU A 46 29.36 28.41 11.67
CA GLU A 46 29.73 27.01 11.40
C GLU A 46 28.53 26.05 11.47
N LEU A 47 27.54 26.34 12.31
CA LEU A 47 26.37 25.48 12.53
C LEU A 47 25.38 25.53 11.36
N LEU A 48 25.13 26.72 10.80
CA LEU A 48 24.15 26.89 9.72
C LEU A 48 24.45 26.01 8.49
N PRO A 49 25.67 26.00 7.91
CA PRO A 49 25.99 25.12 6.78
C PRO A 49 25.87 23.62 7.12
N ARG A 50 26.13 23.24 8.38
CA ARG A 50 25.99 21.85 8.85
C ARG A 50 24.51 21.43 8.88
N LEU A 51 23.64 22.31 9.36
CA LEU A 51 22.20 22.11 9.39
C LEU A 51 21.62 21.99 7.97
N GLU A 52 21.96 22.92 7.08
CA GLU A 52 21.55 22.89 5.67
C GLU A 52 21.99 21.60 4.98
N LYS A 53 23.27 21.23 5.12
CA LYS A 53 23.81 19.99 4.55
C LYS A 53 23.10 18.75 5.10
N LYS A 54 22.67 18.77 6.38
CA LYS A 54 21.93 17.67 6.98
C LYS A 54 20.52 17.58 6.38
N ILE A 55 19.82 18.70 6.24
CA ILE A 55 18.49 18.76 5.61
C ILE A 55 18.57 18.26 4.16
N ASP A 56 19.54 18.73 3.38
CA ASP A 56 19.78 18.27 2.01
C ASP A 56 20.04 16.76 1.94
N SER A 57 20.80 16.23 2.90
CA SER A 57 21.07 14.79 2.99
C SER A 57 19.80 13.98 3.27
N TYR A 58 18.90 14.48 4.12
CA TYR A 58 17.59 13.87 4.36
C TYR A 58 16.72 13.91 3.11
N VAL A 59 16.59 15.08 2.47
CA VAL A 59 15.79 15.25 1.24
C VAL A 59 16.32 14.34 0.13
N ALA A 60 17.63 14.30 -0.09
CA ALA A 60 18.26 13.43 -1.08
C ALA A 60 17.98 11.95 -0.79
N THR A 61 18.05 11.54 0.48
CA THR A 61 17.77 10.16 0.91
C THR A 61 16.29 9.80 0.72
N LEU A 62 15.38 10.68 1.09
CA LEU A 62 13.93 10.51 0.91
C LEU A 62 13.59 10.39 -0.58
N ASN A 63 14.06 11.33 -1.40
CA ASN A 63 13.86 11.30 -2.85
C ASN A 63 14.43 10.04 -3.48
N ARG A 64 15.63 9.59 -3.08
CA ARG A 64 16.20 8.33 -3.56
C ARG A 64 15.33 7.12 -3.19
N LYS A 65 14.81 7.07 -1.97
CA LYS A 65 13.93 5.98 -1.53
C LYS A 65 12.60 6.01 -2.27
N GLN A 66 12.01 7.20 -2.43
CA GLN A 66 10.75 7.42 -3.13
C GLN A 66 10.87 7.01 -4.61
N ASN A 67 11.87 7.53 -5.33
CA ASN A 67 12.11 7.20 -6.74
C ASN A 67 12.31 5.69 -6.94
N ARG A 68 13.02 5.03 -6.00
CA ARG A 68 13.19 3.57 -6.04
C ARG A 68 11.89 2.82 -5.81
N ALA A 69 11.03 3.29 -4.91
CA ALA A 69 9.72 2.70 -4.66
C ALA A 69 8.81 2.86 -5.89
N ASP A 70 8.78 4.06 -6.48
CA ASP A 70 7.96 4.37 -7.66
C ASP A 70 8.39 3.57 -8.89
N PHE A 71 9.69 3.42 -9.11
CA PHE A 71 10.23 2.56 -10.16
C PHE A 71 9.78 1.11 -9.98
N ARG A 72 9.92 0.56 -8.76
CA ARG A 72 9.52 -0.83 -8.47
C ARG A 72 8.02 -1.04 -8.63
N HIS A 73 7.21 -0.07 -8.22
CA HIS A 73 5.76 -0.12 -8.38
C HIS A 73 5.36 -0.11 -9.86
N THR A 74 5.99 0.74 -10.65
CA THR A 74 5.77 0.83 -12.10
C THR A 74 6.16 -0.48 -12.78
N GLU A 75 7.30 -1.06 -12.42
CA GLU A 75 7.76 -2.31 -12.99
C GLU A 75 6.88 -3.50 -12.58
N ALA A 76 6.43 -3.54 -11.33
CA ALA A 76 5.48 -4.55 -10.86
C ALA A 76 4.17 -4.49 -11.65
N LYS A 77 3.63 -3.29 -11.90
CA LYS A 77 2.46 -3.09 -12.77
C LYS A 77 2.70 -3.58 -14.19
N ARG A 78 3.87 -3.30 -14.77
CA ARG A 78 4.24 -3.75 -16.12
C ARG A 78 4.26 -5.27 -16.21
N ILE A 79 4.94 -5.93 -15.27
CA ILE A 79 5.02 -7.40 -15.20
C ILE A 79 3.64 -8.02 -15.00
N HIS A 80 2.82 -7.42 -14.13
CA HIS A 80 1.45 -7.87 -13.91
C HIS A 80 0.62 -7.82 -15.21
N SER A 81 0.69 -6.71 -15.95
CA SER A 81 -0.02 -6.56 -17.23
C SER A 81 0.42 -7.59 -18.28
N LEU A 82 1.72 -7.91 -18.34
CA LEU A 82 2.23 -8.99 -19.20
C LEU A 82 1.66 -10.34 -18.78
N ALA A 83 1.71 -10.67 -17.49
CA ALA A 83 1.15 -11.91 -16.97
C ALA A 83 -0.35 -12.05 -17.27
N VAL A 84 -1.13 -10.97 -17.15
CA VAL A 84 -2.56 -10.95 -17.53
C VAL A 84 -2.75 -11.31 -19.01
N THR A 85 -1.86 -10.84 -19.89
CA THR A 85 -1.92 -11.16 -21.32
C THR A 85 -1.63 -12.64 -21.56
N ASP A 86 -0.61 -13.18 -20.92
CA ASP A 86 -0.27 -14.61 -21.00
C ASP A 86 -1.42 -15.48 -20.46
N TYR A 87 -2.02 -15.10 -19.32
CA TYR A 87 -3.19 -15.80 -18.78
C TYR A 87 -4.38 -15.78 -19.73
N ARG A 88 -4.63 -14.67 -20.43
CA ARG A 88 -5.67 -14.60 -21.46
C ARG A 88 -5.39 -15.57 -22.60
N ALA A 89 -4.15 -15.63 -23.09
CA ALA A 89 -3.76 -16.56 -24.14
C ALA A 89 -3.91 -18.03 -23.70
N VAL A 90 -3.45 -18.36 -22.48
CA VAL A 90 -3.62 -19.70 -21.89
C VAL A 90 -5.10 -20.06 -21.76
N ASN A 91 -5.94 -19.15 -21.26
CA ASN A 91 -7.37 -19.40 -21.11
C ASN A 91 -8.05 -19.58 -22.47
N TRP A 92 -7.67 -18.79 -23.47
CA TRP A 92 -8.16 -18.97 -24.83
C TRP A 92 -7.79 -20.35 -25.40
N LEU A 93 -6.53 -20.78 -25.25
CA LEU A 93 -6.07 -22.10 -25.68
C LEU A 93 -6.80 -23.23 -24.94
N LYS A 94 -6.97 -23.10 -23.61
CA LYS A 94 -7.76 -24.04 -22.81
C LYS A 94 -9.20 -24.11 -23.29
N GLY A 95 -9.81 -22.97 -23.63
CA GLY A 95 -11.15 -22.92 -24.21
C GLY A 95 -11.25 -23.63 -25.57
N LYS A 96 -10.24 -23.48 -26.44
CA LYS A 96 -10.18 -24.22 -27.71
C LYS A 96 -10.03 -25.72 -27.50
N LEU A 97 -9.19 -26.12 -26.54
CA LEU A 97 -9.00 -27.52 -26.16
C LEU A 97 -10.27 -28.12 -25.54
N LEU A 98 -10.96 -27.38 -24.68
CA LEU A 98 -12.24 -27.77 -24.09
C LEU A 98 -13.28 -28.04 -25.19
N ALA A 99 -13.49 -27.07 -26.09
CA ALA A 99 -14.42 -27.21 -27.21
C ALA A 99 -14.04 -28.35 -28.17
N PHE A 100 -12.75 -28.69 -28.27
CA PHE A 100 -12.31 -29.88 -29.02
C PHE A 100 -12.68 -31.17 -28.28
N MET A 101 -12.42 -31.25 -26.97
CA MET A 101 -12.76 -32.41 -26.15
C MET A 101 -14.27 -32.66 -26.10
N GLU A 102 -15.09 -31.62 -26.00
CA GLU A 102 -16.57 -31.72 -26.04
C GLU A 102 -17.04 -32.33 -27.37
N ARG A 103 -16.58 -31.82 -28.52
CA ARG A 103 -16.90 -32.39 -29.84
C ARG A 103 -16.41 -33.83 -30.00
N ARG A 104 -15.27 -34.17 -29.40
CA ARG A 104 -14.74 -35.54 -29.39
C ARG A 104 -15.65 -36.48 -28.60
N VAL A 105 -16.21 -36.01 -27.49
CA VAL A 105 -17.19 -36.74 -26.69
C VAL A 105 -18.49 -36.95 -27.46
N GLU A 106 -19.00 -35.93 -28.14
CA GLU A 106 -20.20 -36.03 -28.99
C GLU A 106 -20.03 -37.07 -30.12
N THR A 107 -18.83 -37.15 -30.70
CA THR A 107 -18.54 -38.04 -31.85
C THR A 107 -18.15 -39.47 -31.47
N LEU A 108 -17.37 -39.66 -30.40
CA LEU A 108 -16.83 -40.96 -29.99
C LEU A 108 -17.54 -41.56 -28.76
N GLY A 109 -18.46 -40.82 -28.16
CA GLY A 109 -19.18 -41.20 -26.95
C GLY A 109 -18.39 -41.03 -25.66
N GLU A 110 -19.11 -41.14 -24.54
CA GLU A 110 -18.64 -40.75 -23.20
C GLU A 110 -17.43 -41.54 -22.69
N LYS A 111 -17.31 -42.80 -23.08
CA LYS A 111 -16.22 -43.69 -22.64
C LYS A 111 -14.90 -43.42 -23.38
N SER A 112 -14.96 -43.08 -24.67
CA SER A 112 -13.79 -42.97 -25.53
C SER A 112 -13.39 -41.52 -25.82
N GLY A 113 -14.33 -40.58 -25.77
CA GLY A 113 -14.09 -39.18 -26.10
C GLY A 113 -13.54 -38.32 -24.96
N ARG A 114 -13.74 -38.73 -23.69
CA ARG A 114 -13.40 -37.89 -22.51
C ARG A 114 -11.92 -37.81 -22.18
N LYS A 115 -11.08 -38.70 -22.73
CA LYS A 115 -9.64 -38.75 -22.45
C LYS A 115 -8.83 -38.61 -23.73
N LEU A 116 -7.75 -37.86 -23.63
CA LEU A 116 -6.75 -37.70 -24.67
C LEU A 116 -5.36 -37.87 -24.06
N GLU A 117 -4.57 -38.78 -24.62
CA GLU A 117 -3.18 -39.01 -24.23
C GLU A 117 -2.27 -38.47 -25.33
N GLY A 118 -1.37 -37.57 -24.94
CA GLY A 118 -0.23 -37.15 -25.75
C GLY A 118 1.05 -37.82 -25.28
N LEU A 119 2.16 -37.51 -25.94
CA LEU A 119 3.46 -38.12 -25.65
C LEU A 119 3.96 -37.82 -24.22
N TYR A 120 3.59 -36.67 -23.66
CA TYR A 120 4.10 -36.20 -22.35
C TYR A 120 2.99 -35.82 -21.37
N CYS A 121 1.72 -35.92 -21.75
CA CYS A 121 0.62 -35.48 -20.92
C CYS A 121 -0.68 -36.23 -21.23
N GLN A 122 -1.55 -36.29 -20.23
CA GLN A 122 -2.91 -36.77 -20.38
C GLN A 122 -3.88 -35.64 -20.04
N ILE A 123 -4.91 -35.47 -20.85
CA ILE A 123 -5.97 -34.49 -20.67
C ILE A 123 -7.28 -35.24 -20.54
N SER A 124 -8.13 -34.81 -19.60
CA SER A 124 -9.46 -35.39 -19.39
C SER A 124 -10.53 -34.30 -19.25
N LEU A 125 -11.72 -34.58 -19.77
CA LEU A 125 -12.89 -33.73 -19.63
C LEU A 125 -13.61 -34.05 -18.31
N CYS A 126 -13.36 -33.20 -17.30
CA CYS A 126 -13.93 -33.32 -15.96
C CYS A 126 -15.01 -32.27 -15.71
N THR A 127 -15.95 -32.59 -14.83
CA THR A 127 -16.88 -31.61 -14.26
C THR A 127 -16.26 -30.98 -13.01
N ASN A 128 -16.60 -29.72 -12.73
CA ASN A 128 -16.10 -29.03 -11.54
C ASN A 128 -16.68 -29.68 -10.26
N GLY A 129 -15.82 -30.04 -9.31
CA GLY A 129 -16.21 -30.66 -8.03
C GLY A 129 -16.67 -29.69 -6.92
N GLY A 130 -17.12 -28.49 -7.30
CA GLY A 130 -17.57 -27.46 -6.35
C GLY A 130 -19.07 -27.52 -6.08
N LYS A 131 -19.57 -26.56 -5.29
CA LYS A 131 -21.02 -26.34 -5.17
C LYS A 131 -21.59 -26.14 -6.57
N GLN A 132 -22.68 -26.83 -6.87
CA GLN A 132 -23.35 -26.73 -8.16
C GLN A 132 -23.75 -25.26 -8.40
N PRO A 133 -23.43 -24.67 -9.55
CA PRO A 133 -23.90 -23.34 -9.88
C PRO A 133 -25.43 -23.37 -9.99
N VAL A 134 -26.09 -22.53 -9.22
CA VAL A 134 -27.54 -22.32 -9.26
C VAL A 134 -27.77 -20.99 -9.96
N TRP A 135 -28.62 -20.98 -10.98
CA TRP A 135 -29.08 -19.74 -11.58
C TRP A 135 -30.04 -19.05 -10.59
N ILE A 136 -29.76 -17.78 -10.32
CA ILE A 136 -30.61 -16.90 -9.51
C ILE A 136 -31.01 -15.75 -10.44
N ASP A 137 -32.29 -15.40 -10.42
CA ASP A 137 -32.83 -14.33 -11.24
C ASP A 137 -32.18 -12.98 -10.84
N PRO A 138 -31.45 -12.30 -11.75
CA PRO A 138 -30.78 -11.05 -11.43
C PRO A 138 -31.74 -9.85 -11.33
N ASP A 139 -32.97 -9.97 -11.81
CA ASP A 139 -33.94 -8.87 -11.83
C ASP A 139 -34.77 -8.81 -10.53
N LEU A 140 -34.69 -9.84 -9.67
CA LEU A 140 -35.33 -9.85 -8.36
C LEU A 140 -34.55 -9.00 -7.35
N SER A 141 -35.26 -8.14 -6.62
CA SER A 141 -34.71 -7.43 -5.48
C SER A 141 -34.60 -8.36 -4.27
N VAL A 142 -33.73 -8.03 -3.31
CA VAL A 142 -33.53 -8.85 -2.09
C VAL A 142 -34.85 -9.05 -1.34
N ASP A 143 -35.74 -8.07 -1.38
CA ASP A 143 -37.04 -8.11 -0.69
C ASP A 143 -38.05 -9.07 -1.35
N ASP A 144 -37.79 -9.48 -2.60
CA ASP A 144 -38.63 -10.46 -3.32
C ASP A 144 -38.28 -11.91 -2.96
N PHE A 145 -37.16 -12.14 -2.28
CA PHE A 145 -36.77 -13.47 -1.84
C PHE A 145 -37.49 -13.87 -0.54
N PRO A 146 -37.83 -15.16 -0.38
CA PRO A 146 -38.31 -15.67 0.90
C PRO A 146 -37.31 -15.38 2.04
N PRO A 147 -37.77 -15.00 3.25
CA PRO A 147 -36.91 -14.59 4.36
C PRO A 147 -35.84 -15.62 4.75
N GLU A 148 -36.10 -16.92 4.57
CA GLU A 148 -35.17 -18.01 4.85
C GLU A 148 -33.90 -17.99 3.99
N TYR A 149 -33.90 -17.28 2.86
CA TYR A 149 -32.74 -17.12 1.97
C TYR A 149 -32.03 -15.77 2.14
N ILE A 150 -32.58 -14.86 2.96
CA ILE A 150 -32.03 -13.53 3.18
C ILE A 150 -31.14 -13.53 4.42
N ILE A 151 -29.89 -13.05 4.27
CA ILE A 151 -28.96 -12.83 5.39
C ILE A 151 -28.83 -11.33 5.61
N GLN A 152 -29.28 -10.84 6.78
CA GLN A 152 -29.09 -9.46 7.18
C GLN A 152 -27.76 -9.29 7.93
N VAL A 153 -26.84 -8.52 7.36
CA VAL A 153 -25.56 -8.18 7.99
C VAL A 153 -25.65 -6.75 8.53
N PRO A 154 -25.66 -6.53 9.85
CA PRO A 154 -25.68 -5.18 10.40
C PRO A 154 -24.37 -4.46 10.08
N THR A 155 -24.46 -3.34 9.36
CA THR A 155 -23.32 -2.46 9.05
C THR A 155 -23.32 -1.23 9.95
N LEU A 156 -22.14 -0.90 10.48
CA LEU A 156 -21.94 0.30 11.27
C LEU A 156 -22.06 1.55 10.37
N ASN A 157 -22.92 2.49 10.75
CA ASN A 157 -22.99 3.79 10.07
C ASN A 157 -21.85 4.71 10.55
N ILE A 158 -20.71 4.60 9.88
CA ILE A 158 -19.48 5.34 10.22
C ILE A 158 -19.65 6.84 10.01
N GLU A 159 -20.38 7.28 8.98
CA GLU A 159 -20.53 8.72 8.69
C GLU A 159 -21.33 9.42 9.77
N LYS A 160 -22.47 8.83 10.18
CA LYS A 160 -23.22 9.35 11.31
C LYS A 160 -22.39 9.35 12.60
N LEU A 161 -21.60 8.30 12.83
CA LEU A 161 -20.69 8.23 13.99
C LEU A 161 -19.63 9.34 13.96
N LYS A 162 -19.12 9.73 12.78
CA LYS A 162 -18.18 10.84 12.63
C LYS A 162 -18.84 12.18 12.87
N GLU A 163 -20.04 12.41 12.31
CA GLU A 163 -20.82 13.64 12.51
C GLU A 163 -21.11 13.87 14.00
N ASP A 164 -21.63 12.85 14.67
CA ASP A 164 -21.93 12.89 16.10
C ASP A 164 -20.65 13.10 16.94
N ALA A 165 -19.52 12.52 16.53
CA ALA A 165 -18.26 12.67 17.24
C ALA A 165 -17.71 14.10 17.07
N LEU A 166 -17.83 14.69 15.87
CA LEU A 166 -17.46 16.08 15.63
C LEU A 166 -18.31 17.07 16.43
N ALA A 167 -19.60 16.79 16.62
CA ALA A 167 -20.50 17.63 17.40
C ALA A 167 -20.28 17.52 18.91
N HIS A 168 -20.06 16.31 19.43
CA HIS A 168 -20.03 16.03 20.87
C HIS A 168 -18.62 15.78 21.43
N GLY A 169 -17.60 15.75 20.59
CA GLY A 169 -16.19 15.50 20.94
C GLY A 169 -15.89 14.02 21.24
N GLU A 170 -16.71 13.38 22.07
CA GLU A 170 -16.63 11.96 22.42
C GLU A 170 -18.01 11.30 22.38
N ILE A 171 -18.11 10.13 21.75
CA ILE A 171 -19.30 9.27 21.78
C ILE A 171 -19.02 8.09 22.69
N ARG A 172 -19.95 7.81 23.60
CA ARG A 172 -19.89 6.65 24.50
C ARG A 172 -21.07 5.72 24.29
N SER A 173 -20.88 4.44 24.58
CA SER A 173 -21.94 3.44 24.58
C SER A 173 -22.91 3.67 25.75
N SER A 174 -24.06 3.02 25.70
CA SER A 174 -25.01 2.94 26.83
C SER A 174 -24.39 2.33 28.10
N GLN A 175 -23.27 1.62 27.97
CA GLN A 175 -22.48 1.06 29.07
C GLN A 175 -21.28 1.95 29.45
N GLY A 176 -21.19 3.18 28.95
CA GLY A 176 -20.15 4.16 29.27
C GLY A 176 -18.80 3.97 28.57
N ARG A 177 -18.67 3.00 27.65
CA ARG A 177 -17.42 2.74 26.91
C ARG A 177 -17.23 3.75 25.79
N LEU A 178 -16.01 4.25 25.59
CA LEU A 178 -15.70 5.16 24.48
C LEU A 178 -15.83 4.43 23.13
N ILE A 179 -16.63 4.97 22.22
CA ILE A 179 -16.87 4.43 20.87
C ILE A 179 -16.11 5.25 19.82
N ALA A 180 -16.15 6.58 19.93
CA ALA A 180 -15.47 7.47 18.99
C ALA A 180 -15.01 8.75 19.69
N LYS A 181 -13.90 9.32 19.23
CA LYS A 181 -13.36 10.60 19.71
C LYS A 181 -12.73 11.35 18.55
N VAL A 182 -12.90 12.67 18.54
CA VAL A 182 -12.23 13.54 17.57
C VAL A 182 -10.74 13.64 17.92
N ASN A 183 -9.89 13.24 16.97
CA ASN A 183 -8.45 13.42 17.06
C ASN A 183 -8.01 14.73 16.40
N LYS A 184 -6.85 15.25 16.83
CA LYS A 184 -6.20 16.36 16.12
C LYS A 184 -5.80 15.89 14.72
N ARG A 185 -5.91 16.80 13.74
CA ARG A 185 -5.42 16.52 12.38
C ARG A 185 -3.92 16.23 12.41
N SER A 186 -3.48 15.22 11.67
CA SER A 186 -2.06 14.90 11.51
C SER A 186 -1.36 15.96 10.66
N LYS A 187 -0.16 16.36 11.06
CA LYS A 187 0.74 17.19 10.24
C LYS A 187 1.55 16.26 9.31
N HIS A 188 1.85 16.71 8.10
CA HIS A 188 2.74 16.01 7.17
C HIS A 188 3.74 17.00 6.58
N ILE A 189 4.93 16.52 6.21
CA ILE A 189 5.96 17.33 5.55
C ILE A 189 5.65 17.38 4.05
N ARG A 190 5.78 18.57 3.46
CA ARG A 190 5.76 18.76 2.01
C ARG A 190 7.19 19.05 1.55
N ILE A 191 7.70 18.24 0.64
CA ILE A 191 8.98 18.48 -0.05
C ILE A 191 8.61 19.09 -1.41
N SER A 192 9.05 20.31 -1.67
CA SER A 192 8.82 21.05 -2.93
C SER A 192 10.08 21.11 -3.76
#